data_AF-A0A0D8IXE8-F1
#
_entry.id   AF-A0A0D8IXE8-F1
#
_cell.length_a   1.000
_cell.length_b   1.000
_cell.length_c   1.000
_cell.angle_alpha   90.00
_cell.angle_beta   90.00
_cell.angle_gamma   90.00
#
_symmetry.space_group_name_H-M   'P 1'
#
loop_
_entity.id
_entity.type
_entity.pdbx_description
1 polymer ?
#
loop_
_entity_poly.entity_id
_entity_poly.type
_entity_poly.pdbx_seq_one_letter_code
_entity_poly.pdbx_strand_id
1 'polypeptide(L)'
;MLVTAARRYLPRGCYSLLRSTKEIVIIKRGESGYYQTGIHAKNKAEGMKIVDEYNQKLGVSKAQAAAMEAGSMFGWNIPAADPRSYDQDGKLLRSERNEHER
;
A
#
# COMPACT_ATOMS: atom_id res chain seq x y z
N MET A 1 19.97 3.64 -13.18
CA MET A 1 18.88 4.60 -13.48
C MET A 1 17.56 3.86 -13.73
N LEU A 2 16.96 3.21 -12.72
CA LEU A 2 15.71 2.43 -12.88
C LEU A 2 14.55 2.91 -11.97
N VAL A 3 14.68 4.07 -11.35
CA VAL A 3 13.73 4.57 -10.33
C VAL A 3 12.54 5.30 -10.95
N THR A 4 12.69 5.91 -12.13
CA THR A 4 11.68 6.76 -12.75
C THR A 4 10.45 6.01 -13.27
N ALA A 5 10.54 4.70 -13.53
CA ALA A 5 9.42 3.92 -14.05
C ALA A 5 8.43 3.46 -12.97
N ALA A 6 8.90 3.09 -11.77
CA ALA A 6 8.03 2.56 -10.70
C ALA A 6 6.92 3.55 -10.29
N ARG A 7 7.23 4.85 -10.25
CA ARG A 7 6.26 5.91 -9.92
C ARG A 7 5.11 6.03 -10.92
N ARG A 8 5.27 5.60 -12.18
CA ARG A 8 4.20 5.67 -13.19
C ARG A 8 3.09 4.65 -12.93
N TYR A 9 3.37 3.58 -12.19
CA TYR A 9 2.42 2.51 -11.88
C TYR A 9 1.71 2.70 -10.52
N LEU A 10 2.11 3.71 -9.74
CA LEU A 10 1.44 4.04 -8.49
C LEU A 10 0.29 5.02 -8.72
N PRO A 11 -0.87 4.83 -8.06
CA PRO A 11 -1.99 5.77 -8.13
C PRO A 11 -1.63 7.12 -7.50
N ARG A 12 -2.45 8.16 -7.72
CA ARG A 12 -2.26 9.45 -7.03
C ARG A 12 -2.47 9.34 -5.52
N GLY A 13 -3.39 8.48 -5.11
CA GLY A 13 -3.64 8.14 -3.72
C GLY A 13 -4.38 6.81 -3.59
N CYS A 14 -4.36 6.24 -2.40
CA CYS A 14 -5.13 5.05 -2.04
C CYS A 14 -5.63 5.14 -0.59
N TYR A 15 -6.62 4.32 -0.27
CA TYR A 15 -7.07 4.11 1.11
C TYR A 15 -6.28 3.00 1.78
N SER A 16 -6.09 3.12 3.10
CA SER A 16 -5.49 2.10 3.96
C SER A 16 -6.20 2.07 5.31
N LEU A 17 -6.02 0.98 6.08
CA LEU A 17 -6.55 0.81 7.43
C LEU A 17 -5.41 0.81 8.45
N LEU A 18 -5.40 1.79 9.36
CA LEU A 18 -4.48 1.77 10.49
C LEU A 18 -4.87 0.66 11.46
N ARG A 19 -3.97 -0.30 11.65
CA ARG A 19 -4.26 -1.48 12.48
C ARG A 19 -4.43 -1.14 13.97
N SER A 20 -3.72 -0.14 14.46
CA SER A 20 -3.77 0.30 15.85
C SER A 20 -5.09 1.00 16.20
N THR A 21 -5.57 1.88 15.32
CA THR A 21 -6.72 2.77 15.60
C THR A 21 -8.01 2.34 14.90
N LYS A 22 -7.94 1.40 13.94
CA LYS A 22 -9.05 1.04 13.03
C LYS A 22 -9.59 2.24 12.23
N GLU A 23 -8.75 3.24 12.04
CA GLU A 23 -9.06 4.42 11.24
C GLU A 23 -8.70 4.17 9.78
N ILE A 24 -9.60 4.56 8.89
CA ILE A 24 -9.34 4.54 7.45
C ILE A 24 -8.63 5.84 7.08
N VAL A 25 -7.51 5.72 6.37
CA VAL A 25 -6.64 6.85 6.01
C VAL A 25 -6.39 6.89 4.52
N ILE A 26 -5.95 8.04 4.02
CA ILE A 26 -5.50 8.24 2.65
C ILE A 26 -3.98 8.35 2.62
N ILE A 27 -3.36 7.59 1.72
CA ILE A 27 -1.95 7.72 1.39
C ILE A 27 -1.83 8.45 0.07
N LYS A 28 -0.97 9.46 -0.01
CA LYS A 28 -0.69 10.21 -1.24
C LYS A 28 0.69 9.85 -1.79
N ARG A 29 0.76 9.60 -3.09
CA ARG A 29 2.00 9.19 -3.74
C ARG A 29 3.05 10.30 -3.65
N GLY A 30 4.25 9.94 -3.19
CA GLY A 30 5.38 10.86 -3.06
C GLY A 30 5.45 11.59 -1.72
N GLU A 31 4.50 11.35 -0.82
CA GLU A 31 4.43 11.97 0.50
C GLU A 31 4.70 10.93 1.59
N SER A 32 5.25 11.35 2.73
CA SER A 32 5.46 10.48 3.89
C SER A 32 4.23 10.47 4.79
N GLY A 33 3.91 9.32 5.38
CA GLY A 33 2.77 9.18 6.28
C GLY A 33 1.41 9.16 5.55
N TYR A 34 0.36 9.52 6.28
CA TYR A 34 -1.02 9.37 5.86
C TYR A 34 -1.90 10.55 6.29
N TYR A 35 -3.09 10.65 5.70
CA TYR A 35 -4.10 11.66 5.97
C TYR A 35 -5.35 11.03 6.56
N GLN A 36 -5.86 11.61 7.63
CA GLN A 36 -7.08 11.16 8.28
C GLN A 36 -8.31 11.42 7.41
N THR A 37 -9.25 10.48 7.41
CA THR A 37 -10.55 10.65 6.74
C THR A 37 -11.70 10.93 7.72
N GLY A 38 -11.47 10.70 9.02
CA GLY A 38 -12.52 10.69 10.04
C GLY A 38 -13.43 9.45 9.99
N ILE A 39 -13.17 8.49 9.09
CA ILE A 39 -13.94 7.26 8.98
C ILE A 39 -13.34 6.20 9.90
N HIS A 40 -14.16 5.71 10.84
CA HIS A 40 -13.78 4.68 11.80
C HIS A 40 -14.54 3.38 11.51
N ALA A 41 -13.81 2.27 11.45
CA ALA A 41 -14.41 0.95 11.39
C ALA A 41 -14.67 0.39 12.80
N LYS A 42 -15.76 -0.36 12.98
CA LYS A 42 -16.07 -1.03 14.25
C LYS A 42 -15.01 -2.09 14.57
N ASN A 43 -14.61 -2.84 13.54
CA ASN A 43 -13.60 -3.87 13.63
C ASN A 43 -12.72 -3.93 12.36
N LYS A 44 -11.64 -4.72 12.43
CA LYS A 44 -10.67 -4.87 11.34
C LYS A 44 -11.30 -5.41 10.05
N ALA A 45 -12.21 -6.39 10.14
CA ALA A 45 -12.80 -7.03 8.97
C ALA A 45 -13.67 -6.04 8.19
N GLU A 46 -14.50 -5.25 8.89
CA GLU A 46 -15.28 -4.17 8.30
C GLU A 46 -14.37 -3.11 7.67
N GLY A 47 -13.33 -2.67 8.38
CA GLY A 47 -12.38 -1.68 7.87
C GLY A 47 -11.68 -2.13 6.58
N MET A 48 -11.23 -3.39 6.53
CA MET A 48 -10.63 -3.97 5.32
C MET A 48 -11.62 -3.99 4.15
N LYS A 49 -12.89 -4.35 4.39
CA LYS A 49 -13.93 -4.36 3.36
C LYS A 49 -14.17 -2.95 2.79
N ILE A 50 -14.21 -1.93 3.63
CA ILE A 50 -14.39 -0.53 3.19
C ILE A 50 -13.18 -0.06 2.37
N VAL A 51 -11.96 -0.35 2.84
CA VAL A 51 -10.73 0.00 2.12
C VAL A 51 -10.69 -0.67 0.75
N ASP A 52 -11.00 -1.97 0.68
CA ASP A 52 -11.04 -2.72 -0.58
C ASP A 52 -12.08 -2.12 -1.54
N GLU A 53 -13.30 -1.83 -1.05
CA GLU A 53 -14.36 -1.22 -1.86
C GLU A 53 -13.95 0.16 -2.41
N TYR A 54 -13.36 1.02 -1.58
CA TYR A 54 -12.96 2.36 -2.00
C TYR A 54 -11.78 2.34 -2.98
N ASN A 55 -10.79 1.48 -2.74
CA ASN A 55 -9.68 1.30 -3.67
C ASN A 55 -10.15 0.70 -5.00
N GLN A 56 -11.09 -0.25 -4.99
CA GLN A 56 -11.67 -0.80 -6.22
C GLN A 56 -12.40 0.28 -7.03
N LYS A 57 -13.16 1.18 -6.39
CA LYS A 57 -13.81 2.33 -7.06
C LYS A 57 -12.80 3.29 -7.71
N LEU A 58 -11.58 3.37 -7.17
CA LEU A 58 -10.48 4.17 -7.70
C LEU A 58 -9.60 3.41 -8.72
N GLY A 59 -9.91 2.14 -8.99
CA GLY A 59 -9.09 1.28 -9.86
C GLY A 59 -7.71 0.94 -9.25
N VAL A 60 -7.57 1.01 -7.92
CA VAL A 60 -6.33 0.70 -7.21
C VAL A 60 -6.30 -0.78 -6.87
N SER A 61 -5.28 -1.49 -7.36
CA SER A 61 -5.06 -2.90 -7.02
C SER A 61 -4.46 -3.06 -5.62
N LYS A 62 -4.59 -4.27 -5.05
CA LYS A 62 -3.96 -4.60 -3.76
C LYS A 62 -2.43 -4.45 -3.79
N ALA A 63 -1.79 -4.84 -4.90
CA ALA A 63 -0.37 -4.63 -5.13
C ALA A 63 0.02 -3.14 -5.11
N GLN A 64 -0.80 -2.28 -5.74
CA GLN A 64 -0.59 -0.84 -5.69
C GLN A 64 -0.78 -0.27 -4.28
N ALA A 65 -1.82 -0.68 -3.56
CA ALA A 65 -2.06 -0.24 -2.19
C ALA A 65 -0.90 -0.63 -1.24
N ALA A 66 -0.41 -1.87 -1.33
CA ALA A 66 0.73 -2.33 -0.55
C ALA A 66 2.02 -1.55 -0.86
N ALA A 67 2.28 -1.25 -2.14
CA ALA A 67 3.42 -0.44 -2.54
C ALA A 67 3.30 1.03 -2.08
N MET A 68 2.08 1.59 -2.07
CA MET A 68 1.80 2.92 -1.51
C MET A 68 2.07 2.97 0.00
N GLU A 69 1.65 1.94 0.75
CA GLU A 69 1.95 1.81 2.18
C GLU A 69 3.47 1.78 2.44
N ALA A 70 4.20 0.94 1.71
CA ALA A 70 5.65 0.87 1.84
C ALA A 70 6.34 2.20 1.49
N GLY A 71 5.91 2.86 0.41
CA GLY A 71 6.44 4.15 0.00
C GLY A 71 6.21 5.26 1.03
N SER A 72 5.03 5.30 1.63
CA SER A 72 4.67 6.25 2.68
C SER A 72 5.44 6.06 3.99
N MET A 73 5.70 4.80 4.38
CA MET A 73 6.38 4.48 5.64
C MET A 73 7.91 4.52 5.53
N PHE A 74 8.47 4.04 4.42
CA PHE A 74 9.90 3.77 4.28
C PHE A 74 10.57 4.56 3.15
N GLY A 75 9.79 5.39 2.45
CA GLY A 75 10.25 6.22 1.34
C GLY A 75 10.02 5.59 -0.03
N TRP A 76 9.90 6.45 -1.04
CA TRP A 76 9.44 6.08 -2.39
C TRP A 76 10.53 5.56 -3.34
N ASN A 77 11.76 5.39 -2.85
CA ASN A 77 12.91 4.95 -3.66
C ASN A 77 13.43 3.56 -3.25
N ILE A 78 12.56 2.72 -2.69
CA ILE A 78 12.88 1.35 -2.30
C ILE A 78 12.13 0.36 -3.20
N PRO A 79 12.62 -0.89 -3.37
CA PRO A 79 11.93 -1.90 -4.18
C PRO A 79 10.48 -2.14 -3.73
N ALA A 80 10.20 -2.14 -2.43
CA ALA A 80 8.86 -2.31 -1.89
C ALA A 80 7.88 -1.18 -2.28
N ALA A 81 8.35 -0.03 -2.76
CA ALA A 81 7.48 1.02 -3.29
C ALA A 81 7.12 0.80 -4.78
N ASP A 82 7.35 -0.41 -5.32
CA ASP A 82 6.95 -0.83 -6.66
C ASP A 82 5.83 -1.87 -6.58
N PRO A 83 4.66 -1.65 -7.20
CA PRO A 83 3.57 -2.64 -7.22
C PRO A 83 4.00 -4.01 -7.76
N ARG A 84 5.03 -4.09 -8.60
CA ARG A 84 5.54 -5.35 -9.17
C ARG A 84 6.28 -6.21 -8.16
N SER A 85 6.57 -5.68 -6.97
CA SER A 85 7.12 -6.45 -5.86
C SER A 85 6.05 -7.27 -5.11
N TYR A 86 4.79 -7.20 -5.52
CA TYR A 86 3.68 -7.85 -4.84
C TYR A 86 2.90 -8.77 -5.76
N ASP A 87 2.29 -9.81 -5.18
CA ASP A 87 1.30 -10.64 -5.86
C ASP A 87 -0.06 -9.92 -5.98
N GLN A 88 -1.03 -10.59 -6.60
CA GLN A 88 -2.39 -10.08 -6.79
C GLN A 88 -3.13 -9.78 -5.48
N ASP A 89 -2.72 -10.38 -4.36
CA ASP A 89 -3.26 -10.16 -3.03
C ASP A 89 -2.52 -9.06 -2.25
N GLY A 90 -1.52 -8.42 -2.86
CA GLY A 90 -0.72 -7.39 -2.22
C GLY A 90 0.29 -7.96 -1.22
N LYS A 91 0.65 -9.24 -1.32
CA LYS A 91 1.73 -9.83 -0.51
C LYS A 91 3.06 -9.69 -1.23
N LEU A 92 4.09 -9.32 -0.48
CA LEU A 92 5.43 -9.13 -1.03
C LEU A 92 5.94 -10.46 -1.60
N LEU A 93 6.35 -10.44 -2.86
CA LEU A 93 7.04 -11.55 -3.50
C LEU A 93 8.39 -11.71 -2.81
N ARG A 94 8.61 -12.86 -2.14
CA ARG A 94 9.93 -13.16 -1.59
C ARG A 94 10.90 -13.36 -2.74
N SER A 95 12.04 -12.64 -2.71
CA SER A 95 13.19 -13.11 -3.48
C SER A 95 13.77 -14.32 -2.75
N GLU A 96 14.09 -15.40 -3.47
CA GLU A 96 14.74 -16.63 -2.96
C GLU A 96 16.07 -16.39 -2.20
N ARG A 97 16.56 -15.15 -2.12
CA ARG A 97 17.80 -14.77 -1.43
C ARG A 97 17.85 -15.03 0.09
N ASN A 98 16.74 -15.37 0.74
CA ASN A 98 16.70 -15.55 2.20
C ASN A 98 16.63 -17.01 2.68
N GLU A 99 16.76 -18.00 1.78
CA GLU A 99 16.82 -19.42 2.19
C GLU A 99 18.25 -19.94 2.43
N HIS A 100 19.29 -19.21 1.98
CA HIS A 100 20.69 -19.63 2.15
C HIS A 100 21.37 -19.13 3.45
N GLU A 101 20.64 -18.50 4.37
CA GLU A 101 21.18 -17.96 5.64
C GLU A 101 20.42 -18.43 6.89
N ARG A 102 19.87 -19.65 6.89
CA ARG A 102 19.40 -20.32 8.12
C ARG A 102 20.08 -21.65 8.37
#